data_AF-A0A1W1D1U0-F1
#
_entry.id   AF-A0A1W1D1U0-F1
#
_cell.length_a   1.000
_cell.length_b   1.000
_cell.length_c   1.000
_cell.angle_alpha   90.00
_cell.angle_beta   90.00
_cell.angle_gamma   90.00
#
_symmetry.space_group_name_H-M   'P 1'
#
loop_
_entity.id
_entity.type
_entity.pdbx_description
1 polymer ?
#
loop_
_entity_poly.entity_id
_entity_poly.type
_entity_poly.pdbx_seq_one_letter_code
_entity_poly.pdbx_strand_id
1 'polypeptide(L)' 'MDIVKNLVLDENNIAFNPMMGNSYQLNDVSKDIVVLLQQGKSKDEIVNSLTQTYDVSAEELFIDVSDFIAKLKVYGLA' A
#
# COMPACT_ATOMS: atom_id res chain seq x y z
N MET A 1 4.23 -2.66 11.85
CA MET A 1 3.22 -1.92 11.06
C MET A 1 3.47 -0.41 11.00
N ASP A 2 4.56 0.09 11.59
CA ASP A 2 4.86 1.52 11.68
C ASP A 2 5.61 2.07 10.46
N ILE A 3 6.21 1.22 9.62
CA ILE A 3 7.15 1.68 8.59
C ILE A 3 6.39 2.15 7.33
N VAL A 4 5.24 1.53 7.00
CA VAL A 4 4.30 2.08 6.01
C VAL A 4 3.80 3.47 6.39
N LYS A 5 3.68 3.77 7.69
CA LYS A 5 3.31 5.11 8.17
C LYS A 5 4.39 6.16 7.97
N ASN A 6 5.63 5.72 7.76
CA ASN A 6 6.78 6.59 7.53
C ASN A 6 7.16 6.66 6.05
N LEU A 7 6.41 6.01 5.15
CA LEU A 7 6.62 6.14 3.71
C LEU A 7 6.21 7.54 3.25
N VAL A 8 7.14 8.24 2.62
CA VAL A 8 6.89 9.54 2.00
C VAL A 8 6.44 9.29 0.57
N LEU A 9 5.22 9.74 0.23
CA LEU A 9 4.68 9.65 -1.12
C LEU A 9 4.99 10.94 -1.89
N ASP A 10 5.56 10.79 -3.08
CA ASP A 10 5.82 11.88 -4.02
C ASP A 10 4.70 12.01 -5.06
N GLU A 11 4.64 13.17 -5.72
CA GLU A 11 3.70 13.50 -6.80
C GLU A 11 3.78 12.50 -7.97
N ASN A 12 4.96 11.89 -8.16
CA ASN A 12 5.24 10.90 -9.20
C ASN A 12 4.85 9.46 -8.83
N ASN A 13 4.00 9.25 -7.81
CA ASN A 13 3.63 7.93 -7.29
C ASN A 13 4.85 7.12 -6.81
N ILE A 14 5.86 7.80 -6.23
CA ILE A 14 7.03 7.16 -5.64
C ILE A 14 6.87 7.14 -4.12
N ALA A 15 6.95 5.97 -3.51
CA ALA A 15 7.06 5.81 -2.07
C ALA A 15 8.53 5.73 -1.66
N PHE A 16 9.01 6.76 -0.98
CA PHE A 16 10.33 6.78 -0.40
C PHE A 16 10.27 6.33 1.06
N ASN A 17 11.09 5.33 1.41
CA ASN A 17 11.33 4.96 2.80
C ASN A 17 12.60 5.65 3.33
N PRO A 18 12.47 6.69 4.18
CA PRO A 18 13.63 7.36 4.77
C PRO A 18 14.42 6.47 5.73
N MET A 19 13.80 5.43 6.31
CA MET A 19 14.48 4.54 7.26
C MET A 19 15.46 3.57 6.58
N MET A 20 15.16 3.14 5.35
CA MET A 20 16.04 2.24 4.59
C MET A 20 16.75 2.94 3.43
N GLY A 21 16.36 4.18 3.09
CA GLY A 21 16.87 4.89 1.91
C GLY A 21 16.42 4.28 0.58
N ASN A 22 15.34 3.49 0.58
CA ASN A 22 14.81 2.83 -0.62
C ASN A 22 13.63 3.61 -1.19
N SER A 23 13.58 3.69 -2.52
CA SER A 23 12.47 4.27 -3.28
C SER A 23 11.72 3.16 -4.00
N TYR A 24 10.40 3.11 -3.85
CA TYR A 24 9.52 2.16 -4.52
C TYR A 24 8.60 2.91 -5.46
N GLN A 25 8.50 2.47 -6.70
CA GLN A 25 7.51 2.99 -7.62
C GLN A 25 6.17 2.30 -7.36
N LEU A 26 5.13 3.08 -7.11
CA LEU A 26 3.78 2.61 -6.86
C LEU A 26 2.91 2.90 -8.08
N ASN A 27 1.97 2.00 -8.35
CA ASN A 27 0.84 2.31 -9.22
C ASN A 27 -0.24 3.04 -8.41
N ASP A 28 -1.24 3.61 -9.07
CA ASP A 28 -2.32 4.36 -8.39
C ASP A 28 -3.01 3.51 -7.30
N VAL A 29 -3.28 2.23 -7.58
CA VAL A 29 -3.84 1.29 -6.59
C VAL A 29 -2.91 1.14 -5.38
N SER A 30 -1.62 0.91 -5.60
CA SER A 30 -0.64 0.70 -4.52
C SER A 30 -0.46 1.96 -3.67
N LYS A 31 -0.57 3.14 -4.27
CA LYS A 31 -0.57 4.43 -3.56
C LYS A 31 -1.77 4.55 -2.65
N ASP A 32 -2.97 4.26 -3.15
CA ASP A 32 -4.18 4.27 -2.32
C ASP A 32 -4.11 3.26 -1.18
N ILE A 33 -3.58 2.06 -1.42
CA ILE A 33 -3.32 1.06 -0.36
C ILE A 33 -2.44 1.67 0.74
N VAL A 34 -1.32 2.31 0.37
CA VAL A 34 -0.41 2.95 1.32
C VAL A 34 -1.10 4.08 2.08
N VAL A 35 -1.88 4.93 1.41
CA VAL A 35 -2.64 6.03 2.05
C VAL A 35 -3.66 5.48 3.05
N LEU A 36 -4.41 4.45 2.69
CA LEU A 36 -5.42 3.84 3.57
C LEU A 36 -4.78 3.10 4.74
N LEU A 37 -3.63 2.44 4.52
CA LEU A 37 -2.81 1.87 5.60
C LEU A 37 -2.26 2.95 6.55
N GLN A 38 -1.85 4.10 6.02
CA GLN A 38 -1.42 5.25 6.83
C GLN A 38 -2.55 5.77 7.73
N GLN A 39 -3.78 5.78 7.22
CA GLN A 39 -4.99 6.10 7.99
C GLN A 39 -5.34 5.04 9.06
N GLY A 40 -4.65 3.89 9.07
CA GLY A 40 -4.90 2.80 10.02
C GLY A 40 -6.11 1.95 9.65
N LYS A 41 -6.55 1.98 8.39
CA LYS A 41 -7.61 1.09 7.92
C LYS A 41 -7.13 -0.36 7.86
N SER A 42 -8.04 -1.29 8.16
CA SER A 42 -7.82 -2.73 8.02
C SER A 42 -7.77 -3.15 6.56
N LYS A 43 -7.18 -4.32 6.27
CA LYS A 43 -7.14 -4.90 4.92
C LYS A 43 -8.52 -4.94 4.26
N ASP A 44 -9.53 -5.42 4.96
CA ASP A 44 -10.89 -5.54 4.43
C ASP A 44 -11.48 -4.18 4.02
N GLU A 45 -11.27 -3.15 4.85
CA GLU A 45 -11.69 -1.78 4.55
C GLU A 45 -10.96 -1.20 3.34
N ILE A 46 -9.66 -1.50 3.21
CA ILE A 46 -8.84 -1.09 2.07
C ILE A 46 -9.35 -1.72 0.79
N VAL A 47 -9.55 -3.04 0.81
CA VAL A 47 -10.06 -3.80 -0.35
C VAL A 47 -11.42 -3.25 -0.74
N ASN A 48 -12.34 -3.05 0.22
CA ASN A 48 -13.67 -2.55 -0.06
C ASN A 48 -13.64 -1.14 -0.69
N SER A 49 -12.84 -0.22 -0.15
CA SER A 49 -12.66 1.13 -0.72
C SER A 49 -12.10 1.08 -2.15
N LEU A 50 -11.14 0.19 -2.39
CA LEU A 50 -10.50 0.03 -3.70
C LEU A 50 -11.43 -0.62 -4.72
N THR A 51 -12.21 -1.65 -4.36
CA THR A 51 -13.22 -2.26 -5.25
C THR A 51 -14.28 -1.28 -5.71
N GLN A 52 -14.58 -0.27 -4.90
CA GLN A 52 -15.54 0.77 -5.29
C GLN A 52 -14.91 1.82 -6.21
N THR A 53 -13.59 1.98 -6.16
CA THR A 53 -12.86 3.00 -6.93
C THR A 53 -12.35 2.45 -8.26
N TYR A 54 -11.80 1.25 -8.21
CA TYR A 54 -11.33 0.45 -9.32
C TYR A 54 -12.36 -0.65 -9.50
N ASP A 55 -13.07 -0.65 -10.63
CA ASP A 55 -14.08 -1.64 -11.04
C ASP A 55 -13.42 -3.02 -11.24
N VAL A 56 -12.90 -3.58 -10.15
CA VAL A 56 -12.03 -4.76 -10.06
C VAL A 56 -12.58 -5.64 -8.95
N SER A 57 -12.42 -6.95 -9.05
CA SER A 57 -12.97 -7.89 -8.08
C SER A 57 -12.28 -7.77 -6.72
N ALA A 58 -13.05 -7.89 -5.63
CA ALA A 58 -12.55 -7.87 -4.26
C ALA A 58 -11.49 -8.94 -4.02
N GLU A 59 -11.64 -10.10 -4.66
CA GLU A 59 -10.70 -11.22 -4.56
C GLU A 59 -9.34 -10.87 -5.16
N GLU A 60 -9.31 -10.26 -6.34
CA GLU A 60 -8.06 -9.82 -6.98
C GLU A 60 -7.37 -8.74 -6.14
N LEU A 61 -8.13 -7.72 -5.72
CA LEU A 61 -7.59 -6.68 -4.84
C LEU A 61 -7.09 -7.22 -3.50
N PHE A 62 -7.78 -8.21 -2.93
CA PHE A 62 -7.34 -8.84 -1.69
C PHE A 62 -6.01 -9.58 -1.86
N ILE A 63 -5.83 -10.27 -3.00
CA ILE A 63 -4.58 -10.94 -3.35
C ILE A 63 -3.47 -9.90 -3.53
N ASP A 64 -3.72 -8.83 -4.30
CA ASP A 64 -2.76 -7.75 -4.54
C ASP A 64 -2.34 -7.02 -3.25
N VAL A 65 -3.31 -6.63 -2.42
CA VAL A 65 -3.05 -6.00 -1.11
C VAL A 65 -2.28 -6.94 -0.20
N SER A 66 -2.60 -8.24 -0.22
CA SER A 66 -1.91 -9.24 0.57
C SER A 66 -0.48 -9.46 0.10
N ASP A 67 -0.25 -9.54 -1.19
CA ASP A 67 1.07 -9.67 -1.80
C ASP A 67 1.92 -8.42 -1.53
N PHE A 68 1.32 -7.23 -1.63
CA PHE A 68 1.98 -5.96 -1.30
C PHE A 68 2.43 -5.92 0.16
N ILE A 69 1.56 -6.30 1.10
CA ILE A 69 1.91 -6.37 2.52
C ILE A 69 2.96 -7.46 2.80
N ALA A 70 2.90 -8.58 2.08
CA ALA A 70 3.92 -9.62 2.18
C ALA A 70 5.28 -9.13 1.68
N LYS A 71 5.33 -8.44 0.53
CA LYS A 71 6.53 -7.79 0.01
C LYS A 71 7.09 -6.78 0.99
N LEU A 72 6.24 -5.93 1.57
CA LEU A 72 6.64 -4.99 2.63
C LEU A 72 7.29 -5.74 3.80
N LYS A 73 6.71 -6.85 4.29
CA LYS A 73 7.34 -7.68 5.32
C LYS A 73 8.68 -8.25 4.90
N VAL A 74 8.80 -8.74 3.67
CA VAL A 74 10.05 -9.28 3.10
C VAL A 74 11.14 -8.21 3.08
N TYR A 75 10.78 -6.97 2.74
CA TYR A 75 11.68 -5.83 2.80
C TYR A 75 11.94 -5.32 4.22
N GLY A 76 11.28 -5.87 5.25
CA GLY A 76 11.42 -5.46 6.65
C GLY A 76 10.61 -4.21 7.02
N LEU A 77 9.56 -3.89 6.24
CA LEU A 77 8.73 -2.68 6.32
C LEU A 77 7.37 -2.88 7.05
N ALA A 78 7.07 -4.06 7.60
CA ALA A 78 5.74 -4.36 8.16
C ALA A 78 5.77 -5.18 9.45
#